data_AF-A0A952I5W3-F1
#
_entry.id   AF-A0A952I5W3-F1
#
_cell.length_a   1.000
_cell.length_b   1.000
_cell.length_c   1.000
_cell.angle_alpha   90.00
_cell.angle_beta   90.00
_cell.angle_gamma   90.00
#
_symmetry.space_group_name_H-M   'P 1'
#
loop_
_entity.id
_entity.type
_entity.pdbx_description
1 polymer ?
#
loop_
_entity_poly.entity_id
_entity_poly.type
_entity_poly.pdbx_seq_one_letter_code
_entity_poly.pdbx_strand_id
1 'polypeptide(L)'
;MKILLTLFLLFAYNISIAQNLKPPFSQLDVFELEWASDPQISPDGQSIIYLRNGMDIMEDKRFRRIWMINSDGANHRKLTPQDKNESLPRWSPDGKKIAYTSSSDHGSEIFIYWLETGQHARISQLDRSPGNITWSPDGKWLAFSMKVPEEPPFLAKSPKKPNGANWAEAPRVTTRMKHEADGSGFIEPGCYHYFVIPSEGGSPRQITSGNFQHQSL
;
A
#
# COMPACT_ATOMS: atom_id res chain seq x y z
N MET A 1 12.58 2.24 71.88
CA MET A 1 12.25 3.28 70.86
C MET A 1 13.29 3.44 69.75
N LYS A 2 14.57 3.08 69.94
CA LYS A 2 15.59 3.16 68.86
C LYS A 2 15.58 2.00 67.87
N ILE A 3 15.17 0.79 68.28
CA ILE A 3 15.17 -0.42 67.40
C ILE A 3 13.98 -0.44 66.43
N LEU A 4 12.84 0.14 66.82
CA LEU A 4 11.64 0.21 65.96
C LEU A 4 11.81 1.21 64.81
N LEU A 5 12.61 2.27 64.99
CA LEU A 5 12.85 3.29 63.98
C LEU A 5 13.80 2.78 62.87
N THR A 6 14.75 1.90 63.21
CA THR A 6 15.70 1.32 62.25
C THR A 6 15.05 0.28 61.34
N LEU A 7 14.07 -0.49 61.83
CA LEU A 7 13.32 -1.44 61.01
C LEU A 7 12.38 -0.73 60.01
N PHE A 8 11.83 0.42 60.38
CA PHE A 8 10.96 1.19 59.49
C PHE A 8 11.75 1.83 58.33
N LEU A 9 13.00 2.25 58.57
CA LEU A 9 13.91 2.75 57.52
C LEU A 9 14.37 1.64 56.55
N LEU A 10 14.54 0.40 57.02
CA LEU A 10 14.87 -0.75 56.17
C LEU A 10 13.69 -1.20 55.31
N PHE A 11 12.44 -0.99 55.75
CA PHE A 11 11.26 -1.28 54.94
C PHE A 11 10.99 -0.20 53.89
N ALA A 12 11.26 1.08 54.20
CA ALA A 12 11.13 2.18 53.26
C ALA A 12 12.18 2.17 52.13
N TYR A 13 13.36 1.59 52.37
CA TYR A 13 14.41 1.46 51.34
C TYR A 13 14.10 0.41 50.27
N ASN A 14 13.27 -0.59 50.58
CA ASN A 14 12.92 -1.66 49.62
C ASN A 14 11.75 -1.28 48.68
N ILE A 15 11.04 -0.18 48.93
CA ILE A 15 9.93 0.26 48.07
C ILE A 15 10.45 1.08 46.86
N SER A 16 11.72 1.46 46.83
CA SER A 16 12.26 2.34 45.78
C SER A 16 12.91 1.64 44.58
N ILE A 17 12.83 0.31 44.47
CA ILE A 17 13.30 -0.44 43.29
C ILE A 17 12.21 -1.42 42.82
N ALA A 18 11.02 -0.90 42.56
CA ALA A 18 10.19 -1.44 41.51
C ALA A 18 10.20 -0.41 40.39
N GLN A 19 11.36 -0.24 39.73
CA GLN A 19 11.33 0.28 38.38
C GLN A 19 10.40 -0.66 37.62
N ASN A 20 9.28 -0.13 37.12
CA ASN A 20 8.45 -0.78 36.10
C ASN A 20 9.35 -0.97 34.86
N LEU A 21 10.22 -1.98 34.91
CA LEU A 21 10.98 -2.44 33.77
C LEU A 21 9.94 -3.03 32.83
N LYS A 22 9.53 -2.23 31.84
CA LYS A 22 8.78 -2.75 30.71
C LYS A 22 9.57 -3.95 30.18
N PRO A 23 8.91 -5.07 29.85
CA PRO A 23 9.60 -6.23 29.29
C PRO A 23 10.43 -5.78 28.07
N PRO A 24 11.61 -6.39 27.86
CA PRO A 24 12.41 -6.09 26.68
C PRO A 24 11.60 -6.43 25.42
N PHE A 25 11.90 -5.74 24.33
CA PHE A 25 11.27 -6.00 23.05
C PHE A 25 11.44 -7.47 22.65
N SER A 26 10.32 -8.15 22.39
CA SER A 26 10.26 -9.56 22.02
C SER A 26 9.97 -9.76 20.54
N GLN A 27 10.07 -11.00 20.05
CA GLN A 27 9.81 -11.30 18.63
C GLN A 27 8.36 -11.02 18.24
N LEU A 28 7.41 -11.19 19.15
CA LEU A 28 5.98 -11.01 18.86
C LEU A 28 5.56 -9.54 18.89
N ASP A 29 6.34 -8.67 19.53
CA ASP A 29 6.07 -7.23 19.60
C ASP A 29 6.06 -6.59 18.21
N VAL A 30 6.65 -7.24 17.20
CA VAL A 30 6.58 -6.82 15.79
C VAL A 30 5.15 -6.70 15.28
N PHE A 31 4.22 -7.53 15.79
CA PHE A 31 2.81 -7.49 15.41
C PHE A 31 2.04 -6.33 16.09
N GLU A 32 2.61 -5.76 17.14
CA GLU A 32 2.06 -4.58 17.82
C GLU A 32 2.57 -3.26 17.23
N LEU A 33 3.60 -3.32 16.36
CA LEU A 33 4.16 -2.14 15.73
C LEU A 33 3.22 -1.59 14.66
N GLU A 34 2.92 -0.30 14.79
CA GLU A 34 2.22 0.46 13.78
C GLU A 34 2.96 1.75 13.44
N TRP A 35 2.91 2.14 12.17
CA TRP A 35 3.57 3.36 11.71
C TRP A 35 2.77 4.05 10.61
N ALA A 36 2.92 5.38 10.53
CA ALA A 36 2.30 6.19 9.49
C ALA A 36 3.20 6.25 8.23
N SER A 37 2.58 6.27 7.06
CA SER A 37 3.24 6.56 5.77
C SER A 37 2.30 7.31 4.83
N ASP A 38 2.86 7.89 3.75
CA ASP A 38 2.13 8.64 2.72
C ASP A 38 1.12 9.68 3.26
N PRO A 39 1.55 10.63 4.11
CA PRO A 39 0.67 11.68 4.62
C PRO A 39 0.30 12.68 3.52
N GLN A 40 -0.98 13.01 3.41
CA GLN A 40 -1.53 13.97 2.45
C GLN A 40 -2.43 14.97 3.17
N ILE A 41 -2.08 16.24 3.06
CA ILE A 41 -2.86 17.35 3.62
C ILE A 41 -4.02 17.66 2.66
N SER A 42 -5.21 17.84 3.21
CA SER A 42 -6.39 18.30 2.49
C SER A 42 -6.17 19.68 1.84
N PRO A 43 -6.87 20.00 0.74
CA PRO A 43 -6.70 21.30 0.07
C PRO A 43 -6.96 22.52 0.96
N ASP A 44 -7.82 22.38 1.98
CA ASP A 44 -8.13 23.44 2.95
C ASP A 44 -7.22 23.44 4.18
N GLY A 45 -6.32 22.46 4.31
CA GLY A 45 -5.37 22.33 5.42
C GLY A 45 -5.96 21.81 6.73
N GLN A 46 -7.24 21.43 6.79
CA GLN A 46 -7.91 21.08 8.04
C GLN A 46 -7.79 19.60 8.40
N SER A 47 -7.59 18.74 7.41
CA SER A 47 -7.49 17.29 7.55
C SER A 47 -6.22 16.73 6.93
N ILE A 48 -5.73 15.63 7.49
CA ILE A 48 -4.60 14.86 6.99
C ILE A 48 -5.08 13.43 6.81
N ILE A 49 -4.91 12.88 5.62
CA ILE A 49 -5.08 11.43 5.36
C ILE A 49 -3.72 10.78 5.26
N TYR A 50 -3.61 9.55 5.72
CA TYR A 50 -2.36 8.81 5.69
C TYR A 50 -2.61 7.30 5.76
N LEU A 51 -1.57 6.51 5.50
CA LEU A 51 -1.61 5.06 5.66
C LEU A 51 -1.11 4.69 7.06
N ARG A 52 -1.95 4.02 7.84
CA ARG A 52 -1.52 3.31 9.05
C ARG A 52 -1.18 1.87 8.67
N ASN A 53 0.07 1.51 8.90
CA ASN A 53 0.62 0.20 8.57
C ASN A 53 0.74 -0.64 9.84
N GLY A 54 0.65 -1.96 9.70
CA GLY A 54 0.87 -2.89 10.79
C GLY A 54 1.02 -4.32 10.27
N MET A 55 1.04 -5.30 11.17
CA MET A 55 1.12 -6.72 10.84
C MET A 55 0.00 -7.49 11.54
N ASP A 56 -0.63 -8.39 10.80
CA ASP A 56 -1.66 -9.30 11.32
C ASP A 56 -0.99 -10.61 11.74
N ILE A 57 -1.07 -10.93 13.04
CA ILE A 57 -0.50 -12.14 13.62
C ILE A 57 -1.21 -13.42 13.18
N MET A 58 -2.50 -13.34 12.86
CA MET A 58 -3.30 -14.50 12.48
C MET A 58 -3.04 -14.90 11.03
N GLU A 59 -2.78 -13.91 10.18
CA GLU A 59 -2.58 -14.09 8.74
C GLU A 59 -1.12 -14.05 8.29
N ASP A 60 -0.20 -13.71 9.21
CA ASP A 60 1.23 -13.45 8.93
C ASP A 60 1.42 -12.48 7.75
N LYS A 61 0.63 -11.40 7.74
CA LYS A 61 0.58 -10.44 6.63
C LYS A 61 0.69 -9.01 7.10
N ARG A 62 1.37 -8.17 6.31
CA ARG A 62 1.32 -6.73 6.50
C ARG A 62 -0.04 -6.19 6.05
N PHE A 63 -0.57 -5.27 6.84
CA PHE A 63 -1.74 -4.51 6.45
C PHE A 63 -1.46 -3.02 6.32
N ARG A 64 -2.23 -2.35 5.46
CA ARG A 64 -2.26 -0.90 5.30
C ARG A 64 -3.69 -0.44 5.20
N ARG A 65 -4.07 0.55 6.00
CA ARG A 65 -5.42 1.12 6.04
C ARG A 65 -5.33 2.63 5.96
N ILE A 66 -6.32 3.25 5.32
CA ILE A 66 -6.38 4.72 5.25
C ILE A 66 -7.01 5.25 6.53
N TRP A 67 -6.30 6.18 7.18
CA TRP A 67 -6.75 6.90 8.35
C TRP A 67 -6.80 8.40 8.05
N MET A 68 -7.64 9.10 8.79
CA MET A 68 -7.79 10.54 8.74
C MET A 68 -7.70 11.12 10.14
N ILE A 69 -7.05 12.27 10.25
CA ILE A 69 -6.92 13.05 11.48
C ILE A 69 -7.05 14.53 11.13
N ASN A 70 -7.62 15.33 12.03
CA ASN A 70 -7.63 16.77 11.88
C ASN A 70 -6.22 17.35 12.09
N SER A 71 -5.94 18.53 11.55
CA SER A 71 -4.65 19.21 11.72
C SER A 71 -4.36 19.64 13.16
N ASP A 72 -5.39 19.73 14.02
CA ASP A 72 -5.28 19.94 15.46
C ASP A 72 -5.08 18.64 16.27
N GLY A 73 -5.07 17.47 15.61
CA GLY A 73 -4.93 16.16 16.22
C GLY A 73 -6.25 15.51 16.66
N ALA A 74 -7.39 16.19 16.51
CA ALA A 74 -8.70 15.63 16.82
C ALA A 74 -9.21 14.67 15.72
N ASN A 75 -10.31 13.97 16.02
CA ASN A 75 -11.06 13.13 15.07
C ASN A 75 -10.23 12.08 14.31
N HIS A 76 -9.22 11.52 14.99
CA HIS A 76 -8.41 10.44 14.44
C HIS A 76 -9.24 9.17 14.25
N ARG A 77 -9.51 8.78 13.00
CA ARG A 77 -10.38 7.64 12.65
C ARG A 77 -9.94 6.92 11.38
N LYS A 78 -10.30 5.63 11.27
CA LYS A 78 -10.21 4.86 10.03
C LYS A 78 -11.19 5.46 9.02
N LEU A 79 -10.75 5.69 7.78
CA LEU A 79 -11.57 6.36 6.77
C LEU A 79 -12.54 5.40 6.08
N THR A 80 -12.04 4.22 5.71
CA THR A 80 -12.79 3.21 4.97
C THR A 80 -13.22 2.07 5.90
N PRO A 81 -14.38 1.44 5.68
CA PRO A 81 -14.82 0.32 6.50
C PRO A 81 -14.14 -1.00 6.13
N GLN A 82 -13.48 -1.08 4.96
CA GLN A 82 -12.94 -2.34 4.44
C GLN A 82 -11.69 -2.81 5.19
N ASP A 83 -11.57 -4.12 5.39
CA ASP A 83 -10.34 -4.76 5.90
C ASP A 83 -9.50 -5.31 4.75
N LYS A 84 -9.21 -4.44 3.78
CA LYS A 84 -8.36 -4.72 2.63
C LYS A 84 -7.14 -3.81 2.62
N ASN A 85 -6.09 -4.25 1.95
CA ASN A 85 -4.89 -3.43 1.80
C ASN A 85 -5.15 -2.26 0.87
N GLU A 86 -4.95 -1.07 1.43
CA GLU A 86 -5.19 0.21 0.77
C GLU A 86 -3.89 0.97 0.61
N SER A 87 -3.78 1.79 -0.43
CA SER A 87 -2.58 2.55 -0.74
C SER A 87 -2.89 3.76 -1.62
N LEU A 88 -1.94 4.70 -1.69
CA LEU A 88 -1.99 5.88 -2.56
C LEU A 88 -3.22 6.79 -2.35
N PRO A 89 -3.61 7.15 -1.11
CA PRO A 89 -4.72 8.06 -0.89
C PRO A 89 -4.40 9.45 -1.46
N ARG A 90 -5.28 10.05 -2.26
CA ARG A 90 -5.09 11.37 -2.88
C ARG A 90 -6.37 12.18 -2.82
N TRP A 91 -6.28 13.38 -2.24
CA TRP A 91 -7.37 14.34 -2.22
C TRP A 91 -7.73 14.81 -3.62
N SER A 92 -9.02 14.92 -3.92
CA SER A 92 -9.49 15.70 -5.05
C SER A 92 -9.15 17.19 -4.85
N PRO A 93 -8.99 17.97 -5.93
CA PRO A 93 -8.64 19.39 -5.81
C PRO A 93 -9.67 20.22 -5.02
N ASP A 94 -10.94 19.81 -5.03
CA ASP A 94 -12.02 20.45 -4.27
C ASP A 94 -12.15 19.94 -2.82
N GLY A 95 -11.32 18.98 -2.41
CA GLY A 95 -11.31 18.40 -1.07
C GLY A 95 -12.53 17.53 -0.74
N LYS A 96 -13.43 17.22 -1.68
CA LYS A 96 -14.66 16.48 -1.39
C LYS A 96 -14.53 14.97 -1.55
N LYS A 97 -13.52 14.51 -2.29
CA LYS A 97 -13.29 13.11 -2.62
C LYS A 97 -11.86 12.71 -2.32
N ILE A 98 -11.66 11.41 -2.11
CA ILE A 98 -10.34 10.80 -1.98
C ILE A 98 -10.27 9.64 -2.97
N ALA A 99 -9.30 9.70 -3.88
CA ALA A 99 -8.94 8.56 -4.71
C ALA A 99 -7.94 7.68 -3.97
N TYR A 100 -8.05 6.38 -4.09
CA TYR A 100 -7.11 5.43 -3.49
C TYR A 100 -7.10 4.11 -4.25
N THR A 101 -6.11 3.27 -3.99
CA THR A 101 -6.12 1.88 -4.43
C THR A 101 -6.51 0.95 -3.30
N SER A 102 -7.27 -0.10 -3.62
CA SER A 102 -7.56 -1.20 -2.68
C SER A 102 -7.40 -2.54 -3.37
N SER A 103 -7.01 -3.57 -2.62
CA SER A 103 -6.84 -4.92 -3.14
C SER A 103 -8.12 -5.47 -3.78
N SER A 104 -7.95 -6.09 -4.94
CA SER A 104 -8.99 -6.81 -5.70
C SER A 104 -8.54 -8.24 -5.96
N ASP A 105 -9.41 -9.05 -6.57
CA ASP A 105 -9.12 -10.45 -6.90
C ASP A 105 -7.96 -10.61 -7.91
N HIS A 106 -7.61 -9.53 -8.63
CA HIS A 106 -6.58 -9.52 -9.68
C HIS A 106 -5.44 -8.53 -9.40
N GLY A 107 -5.26 -8.11 -8.14
CA GLY A 107 -4.22 -7.16 -7.74
C GLY A 107 -4.81 -6.00 -6.95
N SER A 108 -4.89 -4.82 -7.55
CA SER A 108 -5.53 -3.65 -6.94
C SER A 108 -6.27 -2.82 -7.98
N GLU A 109 -7.31 -2.14 -7.51
CA GLU A 109 -8.18 -1.29 -8.31
C GLU A 109 -8.26 0.11 -7.73
N ILE A 110 -8.68 1.07 -8.54
CA ILE A 110 -8.91 2.46 -8.14
C ILE A 110 -10.31 2.59 -7.55
N PHE A 111 -10.38 3.21 -6.38
CA PHE A 111 -11.59 3.54 -5.66
C PHE A 111 -11.67 5.04 -5.41
N ILE A 112 -12.90 5.53 -5.28
CA ILE A 112 -13.21 6.87 -4.79
C ILE A 112 -13.95 6.73 -3.47
N TYR A 113 -13.62 7.59 -2.52
CA TYR A 113 -14.35 7.84 -1.27
C TYR A 113 -14.93 9.25 -1.30
N TRP A 114 -16.23 9.40 -0.99
CA TRP A 114 -16.91 10.70 -0.90
C TRP A 114 -17.05 11.10 0.56
N LEU A 115 -16.47 12.24 0.95
CA LEU A 115 -16.49 12.68 2.35
C LEU A 115 -17.89 12.99 2.88
N GLU A 116 -18.73 13.61 2.06
CA GLU A 116 -20.06 14.07 2.46
C GLU A 116 -20.96 12.91 2.87
N THR A 117 -20.91 11.80 2.12
CA THR A 117 -21.79 10.64 2.34
C THR A 117 -21.10 9.50 3.08
N GLY A 118 -19.77 9.50 3.15
CA GLY A 118 -18.97 8.38 3.64
C GLY A 118 -19.00 7.15 2.71
N GLN A 119 -19.57 7.29 1.51
CA GLN A 119 -19.65 6.20 0.54
C GLN A 119 -18.32 6.03 -0.18
N HIS A 120 -18.10 4.83 -0.72
CA HIS A 120 -16.97 4.52 -1.56
C HIS A 120 -17.36 3.55 -2.67
N ALA A 121 -16.67 3.61 -3.80
CA ALA A 121 -16.95 2.78 -4.95
C ALA A 121 -15.68 2.48 -5.75
N ARG A 122 -15.62 1.30 -6.35
CA ARG A 122 -14.61 0.95 -7.36
C ARG A 122 -14.97 1.66 -8.66
N ILE A 123 -14.00 2.37 -9.25
CA ILE A 123 -14.21 3.11 -10.51
C ILE A 123 -13.47 2.50 -11.71
N SER A 124 -12.58 1.53 -11.47
CA SER A 124 -11.79 0.87 -12.51
C SER A 124 -12.00 -0.65 -12.56
N GLN A 125 -11.58 -1.21 -13.70
CA GLN A 125 -11.35 -2.64 -13.89
C GLN A 125 -10.06 -2.76 -14.71
N LEU A 126 -8.97 -3.16 -14.06
CA LEU A 126 -7.62 -3.09 -14.60
C LEU A 126 -6.99 -4.47 -14.73
N ASP A 127 -6.22 -4.68 -15.80
CA ASP A 127 -5.49 -5.93 -16.02
C ASP A 127 -4.23 -6.05 -15.15
N ARG A 128 -3.75 -4.93 -14.60
CA ARG A 128 -2.58 -4.84 -13.71
C ARG A 128 -2.79 -3.75 -12.67
N SER A 129 -2.14 -3.87 -11.51
CA SER A 129 -2.21 -2.87 -10.45
C SER A 129 -1.76 -1.48 -10.94
N PRO A 130 -2.54 -0.42 -10.66
CA PRO A 130 -2.15 0.94 -10.93
C PRO A 130 -1.14 1.44 -9.89
N GLY A 131 -0.28 2.37 -10.30
CA GLY A 131 0.65 3.11 -9.45
C GLY A 131 0.53 4.62 -9.68
N ASN A 132 1.16 5.41 -8.82
CA ASN A 132 1.34 6.86 -9.00
C ASN A 132 0.06 7.61 -9.39
N ILE A 133 -1.05 7.37 -8.68
CA ILE A 133 -2.34 8.00 -8.97
C ILE A 133 -2.29 9.49 -8.64
N THR A 134 -2.86 10.33 -9.50
CA THR A 134 -3.02 11.78 -9.29
C THR A 134 -4.30 12.31 -9.94
N TRP A 135 -4.86 13.38 -9.38
CA TRP A 135 -6.04 14.06 -9.93
C TRP A 135 -5.65 15.08 -11.00
N SER A 136 -6.53 15.26 -12.00
CA SER A 136 -6.50 16.45 -12.82
C SER A 136 -6.89 17.68 -11.98
N PRO A 137 -6.38 18.89 -12.31
CA PRO A 137 -6.72 20.11 -11.56
C PRO A 137 -8.21 20.43 -11.51
N ASP A 138 -8.98 20.01 -12.51
CA ASP A 138 -10.43 20.18 -12.56
C ASP A 138 -11.22 19.07 -11.84
N GLY A 139 -10.53 18.07 -11.28
CA GLY A 139 -11.12 16.95 -10.54
C GLY A 139 -11.90 15.94 -11.39
N LYS A 140 -11.87 16.04 -12.72
CA LYS A 140 -12.67 15.17 -13.62
C LYS A 140 -11.96 13.89 -14.01
N TRP A 141 -10.64 13.84 -13.84
CA TRP A 141 -9.81 12.72 -14.29
C TRP A 141 -8.83 12.30 -13.20
N LEU A 142 -8.45 11.03 -13.26
CA LEU A 142 -7.29 10.50 -12.57
C LEU A 142 -6.27 10.04 -13.61
N ALA A 143 -5.02 10.45 -13.44
CA ALA A 143 -3.89 9.87 -14.15
C ALA A 143 -3.20 8.85 -13.25
N PHE A 144 -2.68 7.78 -13.83
CA PHE A 144 -1.97 6.72 -13.11
C PHE A 144 -0.97 6.02 -14.04
N SER A 145 0.02 5.33 -13.46
CA SER A 145 0.90 4.45 -14.20
C SER A 145 0.44 3.00 -14.08
N MET A 146 0.62 2.21 -15.13
CA MET A 146 0.31 0.78 -15.12
C MET A 146 1.25 0.04 -16.06
N LYS A 147 1.66 -1.16 -15.67
CA LYS A 147 2.52 -2.01 -16.49
C LYS A 147 1.72 -2.58 -17.66
N VAL A 148 2.21 -2.37 -18.87
CA VAL A 148 1.74 -3.03 -20.09
C VAL A 148 2.70 -4.17 -20.38
N PRO A 149 2.25 -5.44 -20.34
CA PRO A 149 3.08 -6.58 -20.68
C PRO A 149 3.60 -6.50 -22.12
N GLU A 150 4.81 -6.99 -22.32
CA GLU A 150 5.37 -7.23 -23.65
C GLU A 150 5.52 -8.74 -23.83
N GLU A 151 5.40 -9.22 -25.07
CA GLU A 151 5.74 -10.60 -25.38
C GLU A 151 7.21 -10.89 -24.99
N PRO A 152 7.49 -11.99 -24.29
CA PRO A 152 8.86 -12.35 -23.97
C PRO A 152 9.68 -12.54 -25.25
N PRO A 153 10.98 -12.22 -25.22
CA PRO A 153 11.84 -12.40 -26.37
C PRO A 153 11.82 -13.86 -26.81
N PHE A 154 11.56 -14.05 -28.11
CA PHE A 154 11.45 -15.36 -28.71
C PHE A 154 12.80 -15.80 -29.29
N LEU A 155 13.35 -16.92 -28.81
CA LEU A 155 14.58 -17.50 -29.38
C LEU A 155 14.30 -18.48 -30.51
N ALA A 156 13.47 -19.49 -30.26
CA ALA A 156 13.19 -20.58 -31.21
C ALA A 156 11.86 -21.29 -30.89
N LYS A 157 11.27 -21.96 -31.89
CA LYS A 157 10.07 -22.79 -31.67
C LYS A 157 10.47 -24.09 -30.99
N SER A 158 9.94 -24.33 -29.79
CA SER A 158 10.10 -25.63 -29.12
C SER A 158 9.35 -26.74 -29.88
N PRO A 159 9.87 -27.98 -29.89
CA PRO A 159 9.15 -29.11 -30.45
C PRO A 159 7.85 -29.37 -29.70
N LYS A 160 6.83 -29.91 -30.41
CA LYS A 160 5.56 -30.27 -29.78
C LYS A 160 5.78 -31.40 -28.78
N LYS A 161 5.30 -31.19 -27.56
CA LYS A 161 5.33 -32.18 -26.49
C LYS A 161 4.44 -33.38 -26.86
N PRO A 162 4.93 -34.64 -26.79
CA PRO A 162 4.12 -35.83 -27.00
C PRO A 162 2.97 -35.94 -25.98
N ASN A 163 1.87 -36.58 -26.37
CA ASN A 163 0.73 -36.83 -25.47
C ASN A 163 1.18 -37.61 -24.22
N GLY A 164 0.78 -37.12 -23.04
CA GLY A 164 1.10 -37.76 -21.75
C GLY A 164 2.52 -37.50 -21.24
N ALA A 165 3.38 -36.78 -22.00
CA ALA A 165 4.71 -36.46 -21.50
C ALA A 165 4.62 -35.47 -20.32
N ASN A 166 5.60 -35.53 -19.41
CA ASN A 166 5.84 -34.48 -18.43
C ASN A 166 7.22 -33.87 -18.71
N TRP A 167 7.25 -32.63 -19.18
CA TRP A 167 8.48 -31.91 -19.55
C TRP A 167 8.72 -30.81 -18.53
N ALA A 168 9.98 -30.38 -18.40
CA ALA A 168 10.31 -29.18 -17.66
C ALA A 168 9.61 -27.93 -18.24
N GLU A 169 9.49 -26.88 -17.44
CA GLU A 169 9.02 -25.57 -17.89
C GLU A 169 9.92 -25.03 -19.02
N ALA A 170 9.33 -24.23 -19.91
CA ALA A 170 10.08 -23.60 -20.98
C ALA A 170 11.19 -22.71 -20.38
N PRO A 171 12.38 -22.65 -21.02
CA PRO A 171 13.44 -21.78 -20.56
C PRO A 171 12.95 -20.32 -20.58
N ARG A 172 13.30 -19.57 -19.54
CA ARG A 172 13.08 -18.11 -19.52
C ARG A 172 14.14 -17.46 -20.38
N VAL A 173 13.70 -16.62 -21.32
CA VAL A 173 14.59 -15.84 -22.17
C VAL A 173 14.53 -14.39 -21.73
N THR A 174 15.68 -13.80 -21.44
CA THR A 174 15.80 -12.37 -21.19
C THR A 174 16.86 -11.77 -22.10
N THR A 175 16.51 -10.64 -22.73
CA THR A 175 17.44 -9.80 -23.49
C THR A 175 17.73 -8.49 -22.76
N ARG A 176 17.07 -8.23 -21.62
CA ARG A 176 17.22 -7.00 -20.84
C ARG A 176 18.26 -7.20 -19.74
N MET A 177 19.13 -6.21 -19.55
CA MET A 177 20.13 -6.22 -18.48
C MET A 177 19.46 -6.32 -17.09
N LYS A 178 18.45 -5.48 -16.83
CA LYS A 178 17.62 -5.56 -15.62
C LYS A 178 16.46 -6.52 -15.83
N HIS A 179 16.60 -7.74 -15.35
CA HIS A 179 15.63 -8.83 -15.49
C HIS A 179 15.19 -9.42 -14.15
N GLU A 180 15.86 -9.04 -13.06
CA GLU A 180 15.49 -9.38 -11.69
C GLU A 180 15.65 -8.15 -10.79
N ALA A 181 14.90 -8.13 -9.69
CA ALA A 181 15.03 -7.13 -8.64
C ALA A 181 14.91 -7.78 -7.27
N ASP A 182 15.70 -7.28 -6.32
CA ASP A 182 15.60 -7.71 -4.92
C ASP A 182 14.17 -7.52 -4.39
N GLY A 183 13.69 -8.48 -3.62
CA GLY A 183 12.32 -8.55 -3.10
C GLY A 183 11.21 -8.83 -4.12
N SER A 184 11.43 -8.66 -5.43
CA SER A 184 10.43 -8.94 -6.49
C SER A 184 10.75 -10.20 -7.32
N GLY A 185 12.03 -10.60 -7.35
CA GLY A 185 12.49 -11.70 -8.18
C GLY A 185 12.45 -11.34 -9.66
N PHE A 186 11.94 -12.25 -10.48
CA PHE A 186 11.86 -12.09 -11.93
C PHE A 186 10.95 -10.92 -12.34
N ILE A 187 11.48 -10.05 -13.20
CA ILE A 187 10.74 -8.93 -13.75
C ILE A 187 10.10 -9.38 -15.07
N GLU A 188 8.77 -9.55 -15.06
CA GLU A 188 8.05 -9.86 -16.31
C GLU A 188 8.35 -8.78 -17.38
N PRO A 189 8.50 -9.17 -18.66
CA PRO A 189 8.64 -8.21 -19.75
C PRO A 189 7.48 -7.22 -19.81
N GLY A 190 7.79 -5.99 -20.23
CA GLY A 190 6.81 -4.91 -20.30
C GLY A 190 7.37 -3.57 -19.86
N CYS A 191 6.54 -2.55 -20.05
CA CYS A 191 6.86 -1.16 -19.75
C CYS A 191 5.71 -0.53 -18.97
N TYR A 192 6.05 0.33 -18.03
CA TYR A 192 5.04 1.17 -17.39
C TYR A 192 4.66 2.31 -18.32
N HIS A 193 3.36 2.45 -18.54
CA HIS A 193 2.74 3.52 -19.31
C HIS A 193 1.82 4.35 -18.43
N TYR A 194 1.51 5.57 -18.88
CA TYR A 194 0.53 6.41 -18.23
C TYR A 194 -0.85 6.23 -18.85
N PHE A 195 -1.86 6.23 -18.00
CA PHE A 195 -3.26 6.09 -18.32
C PHE A 195 -4.04 7.22 -17.66
N VAL A 196 -5.21 7.52 -18.23
CA VAL A 196 -6.22 8.40 -17.62
C VAL A 196 -7.57 7.69 -17.54
N ILE A 197 -8.33 7.95 -16.48
CA ILE A 197 -9.69 7.45 -16.28
C ILE A 197 -10.58 8.58 -15.73
N PRO A 198 -11.87 8.68 -16.11
CA PRO A 198 -12.78 9.63 -15.48
C PRO A 198 -12.91 9.35 -13.98
N SER A 199 -13.05 10.40 -13.16
CA SER A 199 -13.22 10.26 -11.71
C SER A 199 -14.50 9.53 -11.31
N GLU A 200 -15.50 9.55 -12.18
CA GLU A 200 -16.78 8.84 -12.00
C GLU A 200 -16.72 7.38 -12.50
N GLY A 201 -15.56 6.97 -13.04
CA GLY A 201 -15.30 5.62 -13.55
C GLY A 201 -15.48 5.46 -15.06
N GLY A 202 -15.17 4.26 -15.52
CA GLY A 202 -15.21 3.89 -16.93
C GLY A 202 -13.94 3.19 -17.40
N SER A 203 -13.73 3.15 -18.72
CA SER A 203 -12.55 2.51 -19.29
C SER A 203 -11.33 3.43 -19.23
N PRO A 204 -10.18 2.96 -18.72
CA PRO A 204 -8.95 3.71 -18.75
C PRO A 204 -8.43 3.86 -20.18
N ARG A 205 -7.80 4.99 -20.48
CA ARG A 205 -7.17 5.29 -21.76
C ARG A 205 -5.68 5.47 -21.58
N GLN A 206 -4.88 4.67 -22.29
CA GLN A 206 -3.43 4.86 -22.36
C GLN A 206 -3.11 6.16 -23.10
N ILE A 207 -2.20 6.97 -22.55
CA ILE A 207 -1.79 8.25 -23.13
C ILE A 207 -0.34 8.28 -23.59
N THR A 208 0.47 7.27 -23.25
CA THR A 208 1.84 7.12 -23.75
C THR A 208 1.98 5.89 -24.64
N SER A 209 3.03 5.84 -25.46
CA SER A 209 3.29 4.77 -26.41
C SER A 209 4.78 4.44 -26.50
N GLY A 210 5.14 3.44 -27.30
CA GLY A 210 6.51 2.96 -27.48
C GLY A 210 6.92 1.89 -26.47
N ASN A 211 8.07 1.26 -26.70
CA ASN A 211 8.59 0.15 -25.89
C ASN A 211 9.70 0.63 -24.94
N PHE A 212 9.36 1.51 -24.02
CA PHE A 212 10.29 2.04 -23.00
C PHE A 212 9.54 2.44 -21.73
N GLN A 213 10.26 2.48 -20.60
CA GLN A 213 9.67 2.85 -19.31
C GLN A 213 9.29 4.34 -19.32
N HIS A 214 8.02 4.66 -19.04
CA HIS A 214 7.58 6.05 -18.88
C HIS A 214 7.69 6.56 -17.44
N GLN A 215 8.06 5.69 -16.49
CA GLN A 215 8.33 6.05 -15.10
C GLN A 215 9.75 5.65 -14.69
N SER A 216 10.31 6.35 -13.71
CA SER A 216 11.53 5.88 -13.04
C SER A 216 11.24 4.57 -12.32
N LEU A 217 12.20 3.65 -12.39
CA LEU A 217 12.24 2.46 -11.54
C LEU A 217 12.73 2.81 -10.13
#